data_AF-A0A537H1U1-F1
#
_entry.id   AF-A0A537H1U1-F1
#
_cell.length_a   1.000
_cell.length_b   1.000
_cell.length_c   1.000
_cell.angle_alpha   90.00
_cell.angle_beta   90.00
_cell.angle_gamma   90.00
#
_symmetry.space_group_name_H-M   'P 1'
#
loop_
_entity.id
_entity.type
_entity.pdbx_description
1 polymer ?
#
loop_
_entity_poly.entity_id
_entity_poly.type
_entity_poly.pdbx_seq_one_letter_code
_entity_poly.pdbx_strand_id
1 'polypeptide(L)'
;MARNDQTGYIFAKCKGDRAHIISQIQRIPTVESATPVTGRFDLVIKLRTNEPTKAFTTMEKIRSIPSITNTQTTISFESIINSSNRGDNDSPLAFALLKVRGSFDTILRKLKTIPNFAEAHVIPGAFDILAAFRADSSEELLKKSVEKIGSINGITASETLISYNLPEKFGRF
;
A
#
# COMPACT_ATOMS: atom_id res chain seq x y z
N MET A 1 -20.91 -13.39 10.28
CA MET A 1 -19.63 -12.82 10.75
C MET A 1 -18.83 -12.41 9.53
N ALA A 2 -18.68 -11.11 9.27
CA ALA A 2 -17.88 -10.64 8.14
C ALA A 2 -16.42 -11.05 8.36
N ARG A 3 -15.80 -11.68 7.35
CA ARG A 3 -14.35 -11.96 7.40
C ARG A 3 -13.65 -10.64 7.65
N ASN A 4 -12.83 -10.62 8.70
CA ASN A 4 -12.04 -9.46 9.03
C ASN A 4 -10.92 -9.36 7.98
N ASP A 5 -11.21 -8.74 6.83
CA ASP A 5 -10.24 -8.49 5.74
C ASP A 5 -9.29 -7.32 6.09
N GLN A 6 -9.17 -6.99 7.38
CA GLN A 6 -8.23 -5.98 7.90
C GLN A 6 -6.79 -6.48 7.77
N THR A 7 -5.91 -5.58 7.36
CA THR A 7 -4.49 -5.84 7.08
C THR A 7 -3.61 -4.77 7.73
N GLY A 8 -2.35 -5.12 7.99
CA GLY A 8 -1.29 -4.18 8.33
C GLY A 8 -0.43 -3.83 7.11
N TYR A 9 0.13 -2.63 7.12
CA TYR A 9 1.09 -2.18 6.12
C TYR A 9 2.40 -1.76 6.77
N ILE A 10 3.50 -2.06 6.09
CA ILE A 10 4.83 -1.58 6.46
C ILE A 10 5.39 -0.78 5.29
N PHE A 11 5.69 0.49 5.54
CA PHE A 11 6.45 1.34 4.62
C PHE A 11 7.93 1.23 4.98
N ALA A 12 8.78 0.90 4.01
CA ALA A 12 10.20 0.72 4.25
C ALA A 12 11.06 1.63 3.38
N LYS A 13 12.20 2.08 3.94
CA LYS A 13 13.32 2.62 3.19
C LYS A 13 14.42 1.57 3.12
N CYS A 14 15.08 1.47 1.97
CA CYS A 14 16.12 0.48 1.76
C CYS A 14 17.27 1.01 0.90
N LYS A 15 18.44 0.40 1.03
CA LYS A 15 19.63 0.69 0.23
C LYS A 15 20.06 -0.57 -0.53
N GLY A 16 20.60 -0.39 -1.72
CA GLY A 16 21.07 -1.49 -2.56
C GLY A 16 19.99 -2.05 -3.49
N ASP A 17 20.09 -3.35 -3.77
CA ASP A 17 19.29 -4.04 -4.78
C ASP A 17 17.87 -4.37 -4.28
N ARG A 18 16.88 -3.60 -4.76
CA ARG A 18 15.48 -3.77 -4.37
C ARG A 18 14.92 -5.14 -4.76
N ALA A 19 15.33 -5.72 -5.88
CA ALA A 19 14.80 -7.02 -6.32
C ALA A 19 15.21 -8.11 -5.34
N HIS A 20 16.47 -8.09 -4.90
CA HIS A 20 16.94 -9.01 -3.87
C HIS A 20 16.21 -8.80 -2.53
N ILE A 21 16.05 -7.55 -2.09
CA ILE A 21 15.38 -7.22 -0.82
C ILE A 21 13.92 -7.69 -0.83
N ILE A 22 13.18 -7.40 -1.91
CA ILE A 22 11.79 -7.86 -2.09
C ILE A 22 11.73 -9.39 -2.04
N SER A 23 12.66 -10.09 -2.72
CA SER A 23 12.70 -11.56 -2.69
C SER A 23 12.91 -12.13 -1.29
N GLN A 24 13.64 -11.43 -0.41
CA GLN A 24 13.81 -11.82 0.98
C GLN A 24 12.53 -11.56 1.80
N ILE A 25 11.91 -10.39 1.62
CA ILE A 25 10.68 -10.00 2.33
C ILE A 25 9.52 -10.93 1.97
N GLN A 26 9.36 -11.29 0.69
CA GLN A 26 8.28 -12.17 0.21
C GLN A 26 8.36 -13.60 0.75
N ARG A 27 9.52 -14.04 1.27
CA ARG A 27 9.66 -15.34 1.95
C ARG A 27 9.06 -15.35 3.35
N ILE A 28 8.73 -14.19 3.92
CA ILE A 28 8.13 -14.09 5.25
C ILE A 28 6.63 -14.47 5.13
N PRO A 29 6.14 -15.52 5.81
CA PRO A 29 4.78 -16.05 5.58
C PRO A 29 3.64 -15.06 5.81
N THR A 30 3.84 -14.09 6.71
CA THR A 30 2.86 -13.05 7.05
C THR A 30 2.82 -11.91 6.02
N VAL A 31 3.73 -11.88 5.04
CA VAL A 31 3.74 -10.89 3.97
C VAL A 31 2.78 -11.32 2.85
N GLU A 32 1.88 -10.41 2.49
CA GLU A 32 0.99 -10.54 1.33
C GLU A 32 1.71 -10.18 0.04
N SER A 33 2.30 -8.99 0.03
CA SER A 33 3.03 -8.44 -1.10
C SER A 33 4.08 -7.43 -0.61
N ALA A 34 5.08 -7.17 -1.45
CA ALA A 34 6.06 -6.10 -1.26
C ALA A 34 6.20 -5.37 -2.58
N THR A 35 5.71 -4.13 -2.62
CA THR A 35 5.60 -3.33 -3.84
C THR A 35 6.63 -2.20 -3.81
N PRO A 36 7.55 -2.13 -4.77
CA PRO A 36 8.46 -1.00 -4.90
C PRO A 36 7.70 0.24 -5.34
N VAL A 37 7.99 1.38 -4.73
CA VAL A 37 7.28 2.65 -4.97
C VAL A 37 8.23 3.84 -5.06
N THR A 38 7.77 4.88 -5.74
CA THR A 38 8.40 6.20 -5.73
C THR A 38 8.04 6.98 -4.47
N GLY A 39 8.79 8.05 -4.20
CA GLY A 39 8.50 9.01 -3.12
C GLY A 39 9.40 8.83 -1.90
N ARG A 40 8.87 9.10 -0.71
CA ARG A 40 9.66 9.09 0.54
C ARG A 40 9.90 7.69 1.10
N PHE A 41 9.30 6.66 0.54
CA PHE A 41 9.53 5.26 0.87
C PHE A 41 10.00 4.52 -0.37
N ASP A 42 10.74 3.43 -0.19
CA ASP A 42 11.17 2.57 -1.29
C ASP A 42 10.20 1.40 -1.51
N LEU A 43 9.55 0.92 -0.44
CA LEU A 43 8.65 -0.24 -0.47
C LEU A 43 7.37 0.02 0.34
N VAL A 44 6.25 -0.48 -0.18
CA VAL A 44 5.00 -0.70 0.57
C VAL A 44 4.80 -2.21 0.70
N ILE A 45 4.73 -2.70 1.93
CA ILE A 45 4.63 -4.12 2.24
C ILE A 45 3.28 -4.37 2.90
N LYS A 46 2.42 -5.15 2.25
CA LYS A 46 1.11 -5.52 2.78
C LYS A 46 1.23 -6.81 3.57
N LEU A 47 0.56 -6.91 4.71
CA LEU A 47 0.59 -8.08 5.59
C LEU A 47 -0.73 -8.86 5.53
N ARG A 48 -0.67 -10.19 5.64
CA ARG A 48 -1.87 -11.03 5.79
C ARG A 48 -2.40 -11.08 7.23
N THR A 49 -2.19 -10.01 8.01
CA THR A 49 -2.58 -9.95 9.41
C THR A 49 -2.78 -8.50 9.86
N ASN A 50 -3.77 -8.30 10.73
CA ASN A 50 -3.98 -7.07 11.51
C ASN A 50 -3.67 -7.28 13.00
N GLU A 51 -3.20 -8.46 13.42
CA GLU A 51 -2.89 -8.72 14.82
C GLU A 51 -1.63 -7.95 15.20
N PRO A 52 -1.68 -7.04 16.19
CA PRO A 52 -0.55 -6.16 16.52
C PRO A 52 0.74 -6.93 16.80
N THR A 53 0.67 -8.04 17.53
CA THR A 53 1.83 -8.87 17.85
C THR A 53 2.45 -9.51 16.59
N LYS A 54 1.63 -10.07 15.69
CA LYS A 54 2.13 -10.68 14.45
C LYS A 54 2.70 -9.62 13.49
N ALA A 55 2.05 -8.48 13.38
CA ALA A 55 2.53 -7.35 12.59
C ALA A 55 3.88 -6.83 13.13
N PHE A 56 4.00 -6.70 14.45
CA PHE A 56 5.23 -6.30 15.12
C PHE A 56 6.37 -7.29 14.85
N THR A 57 6.17 -8.59 15.10
CA THR A 57 7.19 -9.62 14.83
C THR A 57 7.59 -9.66 13.34
N THR A 58 6.63 -9.44 12.44
CA THR A 58 6.92 -9.35 11.00
C THR A 58 7.79 -8.14 10.68
N MET A 59 7.49 -6.99 11.29
CA MET A 59 8.29 -5.79 11.14
C MET A 59 9.72 -5.96 11.69
N GLU A 60 9.90 -6.63 12.83
CA GLU A 60 11.24 -6.93 13.37
C GLU A 60 12.08 -7.77 12.39
N LYS A 61 11.46 -8.80 11.79
CA LYS A 61 12.11 -9.62 10.75
C LYS A 61 12.47 -8.83 9.51
N ILE A 62 11.63 -7.87 9.11
CA ILE A 62 11.95 -6.98 7.98
C ILE A 62 13.08 -6.03 8.35
N ARG A 63 13.07 -5.44 9.56
CA ARG A 63 14.11 -4.53 10.04
C ARG A 63 15.47 -5.21 10.22
N SER A 64 15.52 -6.51 10.47
CA SER A 64 16.79 -7.23 10.61
C SER A 64 17.49 -7.48 9.27
N ILE A 65 16.83 -7.24 8.13
CA ILE A 65 17.47 -7.26 6.82
C ILE A 65 18.44 -6.06 6.73
N PRO A 66 19.75 -6.27 6.57
CA PRO A 66 20.75 -5.19 6.66
C PRO A 66 20.52 -4.01 5.70
N SER A 67 19.89 -4.28 4.57
CA SER A 67 19.57 -3.29 3.54
C SER A 67 18.37 -2.40 3.90
N ILE A 68 17.57 -2.76 4.91
CA ILE A 68 16.43 -1.96 5.38
C ILE A 68 16.95 -0.92 6.38
N THR A 69 16.71 0.35 6.07
CA THR A 69 17.26 1.48 6.86
C THR A 69 16.23 2.12 7.76
N ASN A 70 14.95 2.02 7.41
CA ASN A 70 13.86 2.54 8.22
C ASN A 70 12.57 1.81 7.88
N THR A 71 11.68 1.64 8.85
CA THR A 71 10.31 1.18 8.60
C THR A 71 9.29 1.96 9.42
N GLN A 72 8.10 2.13 8.85
CA GLN A 72 6.90 2.61 9.52
C GLN A 72 5.80 1.57 9.37
N THR A 73 5.10 1.24 10.44
CA THR A 73 4.08 0.20 10.45
C THR A 73 2.74 0.80 10.83
N THR A 74 1.69 0.36 10.15
CA THR A 74 0.32 0.77 10.43
C THR A 74 -0.63 -0.41 10.33
N ILE A 75 -1.72 -0.36 11.08
CA ILE A 75 -2.76 -1.40 11.13
C ILE A 75 -4.09 -0.76 10.77
N SER A 76 -4.84 -1.40 9.88
CA SER A 76 -6.16 -0.96 9.47
C SER A 76 -7.19 -1.17 10.58
N PHE A 77 -7.94 -0.12 10.94
CA PHE A 77 -9.08 -0.20 11.87
C PHE A 77 -10.42 -0.40 11.15
N GLU A 78 -10.54 0.15 9.95
CA GLU A 78 -11.72 0.05 9.09
C GLU A 78 -11.22 -0.02 7.65
N SER A 79 -11.88 -0.80 6.81
CA SER A 79 -11.46 -0.95 5.42
C SER A 79 -12.64 -1.16 4.49
N ILE A 80 -12.51 -0.64 3.28
CA ILE A 80 -13.42 -0.93 2.17
C ILE A 80 -12.61 -1.48 1.02
N ILE A 81 -13.04 -2.63 0.48
CA ILE A 81 -12.33 -3.38 -0.56
C ILE A 81 -13.27 -3.55 -1.75
N ASN A 82 -12.72 -3.50 -2.96
CA ASN A 82 -13.44 -3.79 -4.17
C ASN A 82 -13.27 -5.27 -4.58
N SER A 83 -14.28 -6.09 -4.29
CA SER A 83 -14.24 -7.55 -4.48
C SER A 83 -14.27 -8.00 -5.94
N SER A 84 -14.70 -7.14 -6.87
CA SER A 84 -14.88 -7.49 -8.29
C SER A 84 -13.56 -7.60 -9.07
N ASN A 85 -12.44 -7.13 -8.51
CA ASN A 85 -11.13 -7.15 -9.14
C ASN A 85 -10.16 -8.15 -8.48
N ARG A 86 -10.64 -9.32 -8.02
CA ARG A 86 -9.77 -10.39 -7.50
C ARG A 86 -9.11 -11.26 -8.60
N GLY A 87 -9.07 -10.79 -9.85
CA GLY A 87 -8.36 -11.46 -10.95
C GLY A 87 -6.86 -11.16 -10.94
N ASP A 88 -6.05 -12.20 -11.14
CA ASP A 88 -4.58 -12.22 -11.10
C ASP A 88 -3.91 -11.28 -12.11
N ASN A 89 -3.17 -10.28 -11.61
CA ASN A 89 -1.72 -10.07 -11.80
C ASN A 89 -1.33 -8.66 -11.30
N ASP A 90 -0.18 -8.60 -10.61
CA ASP A 90 0.55 -7.41 -10.15
C ASP A 90 -0.22 -6.28 -9.43
N SER A 91 -0.09 -6.32 -8.10
CA SER A 91 0.02 -5.22 -7.11
C SER A 91 -0.52 -3.81 -7.47
N PRO A 92 -1.21 -3.14 -6.53
CA PRO A 92 -1.82 -1.83 -6.80
C PRO A 92 -0.83 -0.80 -7.35
N LEU A 93 -1.14 -0.33 -8.56
CA LEU A 93 -0.53 0.85 -9.15
C LEU A 93 -1.07 2.07 -8.38
N ALA A 94 -0.13 2.65 -7.64
CA ALA A 94 -0.20 3.71 -6.64
C ALA A 94 -0.97 3.50 -5.33
N PHE A 95 -0.35 4.02 -4.28
CA PHE A 95 -0.89 4.15 -2.93
C PHE A 95 -1.04 5.64 -2.61
N ALA A 96 -2.22 6.05 -2.17
CA ALA A 96 -2.48 7.41 -1.72
C ALA A 96 -2.59 7.43 -0.18
N LEU A 97 -1.72 8.20 0.45
CA LEU A 97 -1.74 8.53 1.87
C LEU A 97 -2.51 9.85 2.04
N LEU A 98 -3.65 9.80 2.74
CA LEU A 98 -4.61 10.90 2.76
C LEU A 98 -4.78 11.45 4.17
N LYS A 99 -4.78 12.77 4.30
CA LYS A 99 -5.32 13.48 5.47
C LYS A 99 -6.73 13.92 5.18
N VAL A 100 -7.66 13.64 6.07
CA VAL A 100 -9.08 13.86 5.84
C VAL A 100 -9.73 14.64 6.98
N ARG A 101 -10.85 15.30 6.67
CA ARG A 101 -11.76 15.93 7.62
C ARG A 101 -13.17 15.42 7.39
N GLY A 102 -13.92 15.27 8.48
CA GLY A 102 -15.28 14.74 8.47
C GLY A 102 -15.30 13.22 8.69
N SER A 103 -16.39 12.57 8.27
CA SER A 103 -16.62 11.14 8.52
C SER A 103 -15.77 10.26 7.60
N PHE A 104 -15.02 9.31 8.20
CA PHE A 104 -14.25 8.30 7.46
C PHE A 104 -15.11 7.51 6.49
N ASP A 105 -16.25 7.00 6.95
CA ASP A 105 -17.21 6.23 6.15
C ASP A 105 -17.68 7.00 4.88
N THR A 106 -17.93 8.31 5.01
CA THR A 106 -18.25 9.16 3.85
C THR A 106 -17.09 9.25 2.86
N ILE A 107 -15.86 9.41 3.34
CA ILE A 107 -14.68 9.47 2.47
C ILE A 107 -14.40 8.12 1.82
N LEU A 108 -14.46 7.01 2.58
CA LEU A 108 -14.30 5.64 2.08
C LEU A 108 -15.31 5.33 0.96
N ARG A 109 -16.60 5.70 1.15
CA ARG A 109 -17.61 5.56 0.09
C ARG A 109 -17.26 6.36 -1.16
N LYS A 110 -16.81 7.60 -1.02
CA LYS A 110 -16.39 8.43 -2.16
C LYS A 110 -15.18 7.82 -2.87
N LEU A 111 -14.17 7.36 -2.13
CA LEU A 111 -12.99 6.68 -2.69
C LEU A 111 -13.40 5.44 -3.51
N LYS A 112 -14.36 4.66 -3.03
CA LYS A 112 -14.88 3.48 -3.74
C LYS A 112 -15.48 3.80 -5.11
N THR A 113 -15.94 5.03 -5.33
CA THR A 113 -16.50 5.46 -6.63
C THR A 113 -15.44 5.87 -7.64
N ILE A 114 -14.18 6.05 -7.22
CA ILE A 114 -13.10 6.36 -8.14
C ILE A 114 -12.84 5.11 -9.01
N PRO A 115 -12.73 5.26 -10.35
CA PRO A 115 -12.26 4.18 -11.21
C PRO A 115 -10.97 3.60 -10.66
N ASN A 116 -10.75 2.30 -10.87
CA ASN A 116 -9.49 1.67 -10.50
C ASN A 116 -9.26 1.59 -8.97
N PHE A 117 -10.27 1.91 -8.15
CA PHE A 117 -10.20 1.70 -6.70
C PHE A 117 -10.06 0.22 -6.35
N ALA A 118 -9.05 -0.13 -5.57
CA ALA A 118 -8.81 -1.49 -5.09
C ALA A 118 -9.24 -1.65 -3.63
N GLU A 119 -8.64 -0.85 -2.74
CA GLU A 119 -8.91 -0.90 -1.31
C GLU A 119 -8.58 0.43 -0.63
N ALA A 120 -9.19 0.70 0.52
CA ALA A 120 -8.80 1.79 1.40
C ALA A 120 -8.95 1.37 2.86
N HIS A 121 -8.04 1.87 3.68
CA HIS A 121 -7.84 1.50 5.07
C HIS A 121 -7.75 2.76 5.92
N VAL A 122 -8.59 2.86 6.95
CA VAL A 122 -8.43 3.86 8.00
C VAL A 122 -7.27 3.43 8.87
N ILE A 123 -6.27 4.30 8.98
CA ILE A 123 -5.00 4.04 9.64
C ILE A 123 -4.71 5.12 10.69
N PRO A 124 -4.05 4.77 11.81
CA PRO A 124 -3.54 5.77 12.73
C PRO A 124 -2.26 6.41 12.19
N GLY A 125 -1.98 7.64 12.64
CA GLY A 125 -0.68 8.29 12.50
C GLY A 125 -0.75 9.61 11.76
N ALA A 126 0.27 9.87 10.93
CA ALA A 126 0.40 11.14 10.21
C ALA A 126 -0.60 11.31 9.05
N PHE A 127 -1.21 10.22 8.61
CA PHE A 127 -2.28 10.18 7.62
C PHE A 127 -3.41 9.34 8.20
N ASP A 128 -4.62 9.62 7.75
CA ASP A 128 -5.82 8.99 8.31
C ASP A 128 -6.32 7.84 7.43
N ILE A 129 -6.03 7.88 6.11
CA ILE A 129 -6.42 6.82 5.17
C ILE A 129 -5.23 6.45 4.27
N LEU A 130 -5.02 5.15 4.09
CA LEU A 130 -4.22 4.57 3.01
C LEU A 130 -5.19 3.99 1.96
N ALA A 131 -5.18 4.52 0.75
CA ALA A 131 -5.94 4.00 -0.38
C ALA A 131 -5.00 3.41 -1.44
N ALA A 132 -5.41 2.33 -2.07
CA ALA A 132 -4.68 1.66 -3.13
C ALA A 132 -5.54 1.58 -4.39
N PHE A 133 -4.93 1.87 -5.53
CA PHE A 133 -5.58 1.89 -6.84
C PHE A 133 -4.88 0.89 -7.77
N ARG A 134 -5.53 0.50 -8.86
CA ARG A 134 -5.00 -0.42 -9.87
C ARG A 134 -5.30 0.13 -11.25
N ALA A 135 -4.28 0.52 -11.98
CA ALA A 135 -4.42 1.01 -13.35
C ALA A 135 -3.59 0.15 -14.28
N ASP A 136 -3.94 0.12 -15.57
CA ASP A 136 -3.15 -0.59 -16.57
C ASP A 136 -1.90 0.21 -16.98
N SER A 137 -1.85 1.51 -16.63
CA SER A 137 -0.71 2.39 -16.88
C SER A 137 -0.60 3.54 -15.87
N SER A 138 0.60 4.09 -15.71
CA SER A 138 0.84 5.29 -14.88
C SER A 138 0.07 6.51 -15.39
N GLU A 139 -0.14 6.65 -16.70
CA GLU A 139 -0.91 7.78 -17.26
C GLU A 139 -2.38 7.69 -16.86
N GLU A 140 -2.98 6.51 -16.97
CA GLU A 140 -4.35 6.26 -16.54
C GLU A 140 -4.53 6.56 -15.05
N LEU A 141 -3.56 6.14 -14.23
CA LEU A 141 -3.56 6.40 -12.80
C LEU A 141 -3.60 7.89 -12.46
N LEU A 142 -2.73 8.67 -13.11
CA LEU A 142 -2.64 10.11 -12.86
C LEU A 142 -3.95 10.80 -13.21
N LYS A 143 -4.49 10.54 -14.41
CA LYS A 143 -5.72 11.16 -14.92
C LYS A 143 -6.98 10.71 -14.18
N LYS A 144 -7.12 9.42 -13.91
CA LYS A 144 -8.39 8.86 -13.42
C LYS A 144 -8.47 8.74 -11.91
N SER A 145 -7.33 8.59 -11.22
CA SER A 145 -7.30 8.36 -9.78
C SER A 145 -6.77 9.58 -9.03
N VAL A 146 -5.57 10.07 -9.35
CA VAL A 146 -4.92 11.15 -8.58
C VAL A 146 -5.70 12.46 -8.65
N GLU A 147 -6.14 12.88 -9.84
CA GLU A 147 -6.97 14.09 -10.00
C GLU A 147 -8.31 13.98 -9.25
N LYS A 148 -8.92 12.79 -9.24
CA LYS A 148 -10.20 12.56 -8.54
C LYS A 148 -10.05 12.53 -7.04
N ILE A 149 -8.93 12.05 -6.50
CA ILE A 149 -8.65 12.14 -5.06
C ILE A 149 -8.64 13.60 -4.63
N GLY A 150 -7.96 14.48 -5.38
CA GLY A 150 -7.90 15.91 -5.06
C GLY A 150 -9.25 16.64 -5.08
N SER A 151 -10.25 16.12 -5.79
CA SER A 151 -11.58 16.72 -5.87
C SER A 151 -12.57 16.20 -4.80
N ILE A 152 -12.20 15.18 -4.02
CA ILE A 152 -13.04 14.71 -2.93
C ILE A 152 -13.06 15.74 -1.79
N ASN A 153 -14.21 16.40 -1.62
CA ASN A 153 -14.44 17.25 -0.46
C ASN A 153 -14.26 16.44 0.84
N GLY A 154 -13.38 16.96 1.71
CA GLY A 154 -12.93 16.34 2.95
C GLY A 154 -11.49 15.84 2.90
N ILE A 155 -10.89 15.63 1.72
CA ILE A 155 -9.44 15.38 1.60
C ILE A 155 -8.71 16.73 1.71
N THR A 156 -7.76 16.81 2.64
CA THR A 156 -7.03 18.04 2.95
C THR A 156 -5.56 17.99 2.56
N ALA A 157 -5.00 16.79 2.45
CA ALA A 157 -3.68 16.55 1.88
C ALA A 157 -3.63 15.13 1.32
N SER A 158 -2.80 14.92 0.31
CA SER A 158 -2.55 13.62 -0.30
C SER A 158 -1.05 13.49 -0.62
N GLU A 159 -0.49 12.33 -0.36
CA GLU A 159 0.81 11.90 -0.88
C GLU A 159 0.62 10.60 -1.67
N THR A 160 1.00 10.61 -2.94
CA THR A 160 0.84 9.45 -3.82
C THR A 160 2.19 8.78 -4.06
N LEU A 161 2.29 7.52 -3.67
CA LEU A 161 3.45 6.65 -3.90
C LEU A 161 3.14 5.78 -5.12
N ILE A 162 3.85 5.97 -6.23
CA ILE A 162 3.57 5.26 -7.49
C ILE A 162 4.42 4.01 -7.56
N SER A 163 3.81 2.84 -7.78
CA SER A 163 4.59 1.61 -7.96
C SER A 163 5.27 1.59 -9.32
N TYR A 164 6.40 0.88 -9.41
CA TYR A 164 7.15 0.73 -10.65
C TYR A 164 7.71 -0.68 -10.76
N ASN A 165 7.87 -1.19 -11.99
CA ASN A 165 8.46 -2.50 -12.19
C ASN A 165 9.99 -2.41 -12.06
N LEU A 166 10.57 -3.34 -11.31
CA LEU A 166 12.02 -3.50 -11.31
C LEU A 166 12.43 -4.16 -12.63
N PRO A 167 13.52 -3.70 -13.27
CA PRO A 167 14.02 -4.39 -14.45
C PRO A 167 14.34 -5.83 -14.09
N GLU A 168 13.83 -6.79 -14.88
CA GLU A 168 14.23 -8.18 -14.74
C GLU A 168 15.76 -8.23 -14.85
N LYS A 169 16.42 -8.87 -13.88
CA LYS A 169 17.84 -9.15 -14.04
C LYS A 169 17.95 -10.09 -15.23
N PHE A 170 18.41 -9.58 -16.37
CA PHE A 170 18.92 -10.41 -17.46
C PHE A 170 19.80 -11.49 -16.83
N GLY A 171 19.37 -12.74 -16.98
CA GLY A 171 20.08 -13.90 -16.44
C GLY A 171 21.55 -13.78 -16.81
N ARG A 172 22.42 -13.90 -15.81
CA ARG A 172 23.86 -14.04 -16.06
C ARG A 172 24.08 -15.38 -16.78
N PHE A 173 24.73 -15.28 -17.93
CA PHE A 173 25.29 -16.38 -18.73
C PHE A 173 26.13 -17.34 -17.90
#